data_AF-A0A840XFU1-F1
#
_entry.id   AF-A0A840XFU1-F1
#
_cell.length_a   1.000
_cell.length_b   1.000
_cell.length_c   1.000
_cell.angle_alpha   90.00
_cell.angle_beta   90.00
_cell.angle_gamma   90.00
#
_symmetry.space_group_name_H-M   'P 1'
#
loop_
_entity.id
_entity.type
_entity.pdbx_description
1 polymer ?
#
loop_
_entity_poly.entity_id
_entity_poly.type
_entity_poly.pdbx_seq_one_letter_code
_entity_poly.pdbx_strand_id
1 'polypeptide(L)'
;MAVTLVWSDVSPFLPGLSSAQTTIGQAWLPVLVLHLDKRYGSHYTDALKPAFASAAADAIRTRLDRPGMVLQQAISGASVRYSDRAALLSWFQPEQLAELDMLCGLGTVRSVRTPAPDGQRFGNLARAFVDEEELVGGDVVGGS
;
A
#
# COMPACT_ATOMS: atom_id res chain seq x y z
N MET A 1 -10.40 -8.32 -18.55
CA MET A 1 -10.45 -7.37 -19.68
C MET A 1 -9.43 -6.29 -19.40
N ALA A 2 -8.53 -5.96 -20.32
CA ALA A 2 -7.53 -4.93 -20.01
C ALA A 2 -8.20 -3.59 -19.68
N VAL A 3 -7.70 -2.88 -18.68
CA VAL A 3 -8.18 -1.52 -18.36
C VAL A 3 -7.84 -0.60 -19.53
N THR A 4 -8.85 0.08 -20.06
CA THR A 4 -8.71 0.99 -21.20
C THR A 4 -9.28 2.36 -20.86
N LEU A 5 -8.40 3.34 -20.65
CA LEU A 5 -8.78 4.74 -20.45
C LEU A 5 -8.07 5.60 -21.48
N VAL A 6 -8.81 6.51 -22.10
CA VAL A 6 -8.28 7.56 -22.97
C VAL A 6 -8.49 8.93 -22.33
N TRP A 7 -7.77 9.95 -22.81
CA TRP A 7 -7.85 11.28 -22.23
C TRP A 7 -9.28 11.84 -22.18
N SER A 8 -10.11 11.54 -23.19
CA SER A 8 -11.51 11.97 -23.23
C SER A 8 -12.39 11.37 -22.13
N ASP A 9 -11.99 10.22 -21.55
CA ASP A 9 -12.68 9.65 -20.40
C ASP A 9 -12.36 10.41 -19.10
N VAL A 10 -11.14 10.94 -19.00
CA VAL A 10 -10.58 11.55 -17.78
C VAL A 10 -10.77 13.06 -17.74
N SER A 11 -10.68 13.74 -18.90
CA SER A 11 -10.75 15.20 -18.99
C SER A 11 -12.01 15.84 -18.40
N PRO A 12 -13.21 15.22 -18.42
CA PRO A 12 -14.39 15.80 -17.78
C PRO A 12 -14.23 15.99 -16.26
N PHE A 13 -13.39 15.18 -15.61
CA PHE A 13 -13.11 15.25 -14.16
C PHE A 13 -11.98 16.23 -13.82
N LEU A 14 -11.33 16.83 -14.82
CA LEU A 14 -10.20 17.75 -14.65
C LEU A 14 -10.49 19.15 -15.24
N PRO A 15 -11.50 19.87 -14.73
CA PRO A 15 -11.81 21.20 -15.23
C PRO A 15 -10.69 22.20 -14.88
N GLY A 16 -10.45 23.14 -15.80
CA GLY A 16 -9.58 24.30 -15.58
C GLY A 16 -8.07 24.02 -15.66
N LEU A 17 -7.64 22.93 -16.29
CA LEU A 17 -6.22 22.69 -16.55
C LEU A 17 -5.67 23.65 -17.62
N SER A 18 -4.45 24.14 -17.41
CA SER A 18 -3.69 24.82 -18.46
C SER A 18 -3.26 23.85 -19.56
N SER A 19 -2.83 24.37 -20.71
CA SER A 19 -2.29 23.54 -21.81
C SER A 19 -1.10 22.71 -21.37
N ALA A 20 -0.17 23.30 -20.60
CA ALA A 20 0.99 22.59 -20.06
C ALA A 20 0.58 21.46 -19.08
N GLN A 21 -0.38 21.73 -18.19
CA GLN A 21 -0.90 20.71 -17.27
C GLN A 21 -1.63 19.58 -18.01
N THR A 22 -2.35 19.92 -19.08
CA THR A 22 -3.02 18.94 -19.95
C THR A 22 -2.02 18.00 -20.60
N THR A 23 -0.95 18.53 -21.19
CA THR A 23 0.12 17.72 -21.80
C THR A 23 0.77 16.77 -20.77
N ILE A 24 1.05 17.28 -19.57
CA ILE A 24 1.64 16.48 -18.49
C ILE A 24 0.65 15.37 -18.05
N GLY A 25 -0.62 15.71 -17.83
CA GLY A 25 -1.66 14.75 -17.46
C GLY A 25 -1.85 13.64 -18.51
N GLN A 26 -1.85 14.00 -19.79
CA GLN A 26 -1.91 13.04 -20.90
C GLN A 26 -0.70 12.09 -20.90
N ALA A 27 0.50 12.60 -20.62
CA ALA A 27 1.70 11.77 -20.55
C ALA A 27 1.68 10.77 -19.38
N TRP A 28 0.97 11.09 -18.28
CA TRP A 28 0.86 10.23 -17.11
C TRP A 28 -0.22 9.16 -17.21
N LEU A 29 -1.25 9.38 -18.02
CA LEU A 29 -2.39 8.47 -18.14
C LEU A 29 -2.00 7.02 -18.49
N PRO A 30 -1.08 6.73 -19.44
CA PRO A 30 -0.68 5.35 -19.74
C PRO A 30 -0.09 4.61 -18.53
N VAL A 31 0.64 5.33 -17.66
CA VAL A 31 1.23 4.74 -16.46
C VAL A 31 0.14 4.41 -15.44
N LEU A 32 -0.83 5.31 -15.26
CA LEU A 32 -1.99 5.09 -14.40
C LEU A 32 -2.81 3.89 -14.85
N VAL A 33 -3.06 3.77 -16.16
CA VAL A 33 -3.75 2.63 -16.77
C VAL A 33 -3.02 1.33 -16.46
N LEU A 34 -1.69 1.29 -16.61
CA LEU A 34 -0.90 0.10 -16.30
C LEU A 34 -0.99 -0.30 -14.82
N HIS A 35 -1.00 0.67 -13.91
CA HIS A 35 -1.19 0.40 -12.47
C HIS A 35 -2.58 -0.14 -12.16
N LEU A 36 -3.62 0.43 -12.76
CA LEU A 36 -5.01 -0.01 -12.59
C LEU A 36 -5.23 -1.39 -13.21
N ASP A 37 -4.67 -1.64 -14.39
CA ASP A 37 -4.76 -2.93 -15.08
C ASP A 37 -4.13 -4.06 -14.26
N LYS A 38 -2.92 -3.82 -13.73
CA LYS A 38 -2.21 -4.79 -12.89
C LYS A 38 -3.03 -5.22 -11.66
N ARG A 39 -3.82 -4.32 -11.09
CA ARG A 39 -4.59 -4.58 -9.86
C ARG A 39 -6.02 -5.05 -10.14
N TYR A 40 -6.67 -4.50 -11.16
CA TYR A 40 -8.11 -4.64 -11.39
C TYR A 40 -8.47 -5.19 -12.76
N GLY A 41 -7.51 -5.55 -13.63
CA GLY A 41 -7.79 -5.98 -15.01
C GLY A 41 -8.76 -7.18 -15.11
N SER A 42 -8.84 -8.04 -14.10
CA SER A 42 -9.86 -9.10 -14.07
C SER A 42 -11.28 -8.61 -13.72
N HIS A 43 -11.39 -7.47 -13.04
CA HIS A 43 -12.65 -6.90 -12.51
C HIS A 43 -13.13 -5.68 -13.32
N TYR A 44 -12.31 -5.17 -14.23
CA TYR A 44 -12.66 -4.04 -15.08
C TYR A 44 -13.81 -4.38 -16.04
N THR A 45 -14.81 -3.51 -16.07
CA THR A 45 -15.99 -3.59 -16.94
C THR A 45 -16.33 -2.20 -17.46
N ASP A 46 -17.04 -2.12 -18.59
CA ASP A 46 -17.46 -0.84 -19.19
C ASP A 46 -18.36 -0.03 -18.24
N ALA A 47 -19.15 -0.72 -17.40
CA ALA A 47 -19.99 -0.07 -16.39
C ALA A 47 -19.18 0.63 -15.30
N LEU A 48 -17.99 0.11 -14.97
CA LEU A 48 -17.10 0.68 -13.96
C LEU A 48 -16.13 1.72 -14.55
N LYS A 49 -16.03 1.83 -15.87
CA LYS A 49 -15.12 2.75 -16.56
C LYS A 49 -15.14 4.19 -16.00
N PRO A 50 -16.31 4.81 -15.69
CA PRO A 50 -16.34 6.16 -15.11
C PRO A 50 -15.64 6.26 -13.75
N ALA A 51 -15.73 5.23 -12.91
CA ALA A 51 -15.06 5.20 -11.61
C ALA A 51 -13.53 5.14 -11.75
N PHE A 52 -13.05 4.31 -12.69
CA PHE A 52 -11.62 4.25 -13.02
C PHE A 52 -11.10 5.57 -13.60
N ALA A 53 -11.90 6.22 -14.46
CA ALA A 53 -11.57 7.53 -15.01
C ALA A 53 -11.50 8.63 -13.93
N SER A 54 -12.44 8.63 -12.98
CA SER A 54 -12.44 9.54 -11.82
C SER A 54 -11.20 9.35 -10.95
N ALA A 55 -10.87 8.10 -10.59
CA ALA A 55 -9.67 7.82 -9.78
C ALA A 55 -8.37 8.22 -10.49
N ALA A 56 -8.29 8.01 -11.81
CA ALA A 56 -7.16 8.46 -12.62
C ALA A 56 -7.07 10.00 -12.65
N ALA A 57 -8.20 10.70 -12.75
CA ALA A 57 -8.26 12.16 -12.68
C ALA A 57 -7.73 12.68 -11.34
N ASP A 58 -8.20 12.11 -10.23
CA ASP A 58 -7.75 12.56 -8.91
C ASP A 58 -6.25 12.33 -8.69
N ALA A 59 -5.72 11.21 -9.19
CA ALA A 59 -4.29 10.94 -9.18
C ALA A 59 -3.48 11.99 -9.98
N ILE A 60 -3.99 12.40 -11.14
CA ILE A 60 -3.38 13.46 -11.96
C ILE A 60 -3.44 14.81 -11.23
N ARG A 61 -4.62 15.21 -10.75
CA ARG A 61 -4.82 16.49 -10.04
C ARG A 61 -3.91 16.60 -8.83
N THR A 62 -3.88 15.55 -8.01
CA THR A 62 -3.02 15.46 -6.82
C THR A 62 -1.54 15.66 -7.14
N ARG A 63 -1.09 15.22 -8.33
CA ARG A 63 0.30 15.40 -8.77
C ARG A 63 0.55 16.78 -9.37
N LEU A 64 -0.41 17.34 -10.11
CA LEU A 64 -0.31 18.68 -10.69
C LEU A 64 -0.29 19.76 -9.61
N ASP A 65 -1.01 19.55 -8.50
CA ASP A 65 -1.16 20.55 -7.43
C ASP A 65 0.02 20.59 -6.44
N ARG A 66 1.05 19.76 -6.62
CA ARG A 66 2.17 19.63 -5.66
C ARG A 66 3.41 20.45 -6.03
N PRO A 67 3.85 21.41 -5.19
CA PRO A 67 5.19 22.00 -5.28
C PRO A 67 6.26 21.01 -4.81
N GLY A 68 7.50 21.17 -5.30
CA GLY A 68 8.60 20.18 -5.29
C GLY A 68 8.84 19.38 -4.01
N MET A 69 9.15 18.08 -4.19
CA MET A 69 9.18 17.04 -3.15
C MET A 69 10.51 16.90 -2.37
N VAL A 70 11.51 17.73 -2.67
CA VAL A 70 12.84 17.65 -2.04
C VAL A 70 12.93 18.70 -0.94
N LEU A 71 12.94 18.25 0.31
CA LEU A 71 13.12 19.13 1.46
C LEU A 71 14.58 19.55 1.63
N GLN A 72 15.53 18.63 1.41
CA GLN A 72 16.96 18.92 1.59
C GLN A 72 17.84 17.90 0.86
N GLN A 73 18.96 18.37 0.28
CA GLN A 73 19.97 17.55 -0.40
C GLN A 73 21.38 18.00 0.05
N ALA A 74 22.22 17.06 0.51
CA ALA A 74 23.59 17.34 0.95
C ALA A 74 24.61 16.50 0.17
N ILE A 75 25.69 17.15 -0.30
CA ILE A 75 26.66 16.57 -1.25
C ILE A 75 27.86 15.91 -0.56
N SER A 76 28.28 16.38 0.63
CA SER A 76 29.45 15.86 1.36
C SER A 76 29.14 14.69 2.31
N GLY A 77 28.23 13.81 1.88
CA GLY A 77 27.77 12.62 2.62
C GLY A 77 26.55 11.94 1.98
N ALA A 78 26.25 12.27 0.72
CA ALA A 78 25.14 11.78 -0.10
C ALA A 78 23.89 11.34 0.70
N SER A 79 23.19 12.30 1.31
CA SER A 79 21.89 12.04 1.91
C SER A 79 20.83 12.93 1.29
N VAL A 80 19.72 12.31 0.90
CA VAL A 80 18.51 12.98 0.43
C VAL A 80 17.44 12.73 1.48
N ARG A 81 16.91 13.79 2.07
CA ARG A 81 15.82 13.68 3.04
C ARG A 81 14.52 14.02 2.32
N TYR A 82 13.78 12.97 1.97
CA TYR A 82 12.43 13.12 1.47
C TYR A 82 11.47 13.36 2.65
N SER A 83 10.42 14.15 2.45
CA SER A 83 9.37 14.33 3.48
C SER A 83 8.69 12.99 3.82
N ASP A 84 8.02 12.84 4.96
CA ASP A 84 7.22 11.62 5.26
C ASP A 84 6.07 11.40 4.25
N ARG A 85 5.72 12.47 3.54
CA ARG A 85 4.89 12.44 2.33
C ARG A 85 5.61 11.78 1.13
N ALA A 86 6.84 11.27 1.23
CA ALA A 86 7.50 10.50 0.16
C ALA A 86 6.87 9.11 -0.09
N ALA A 87 5.98 8.67 0.82
CA ALA A 87 5.02 7.60 0.53
C ALA A 87 4.23 7.82 -0.77
N LEU A 88 4.23 9.06 -1.30
CA LEU A 88 3.65 9.54 -2.57
C LEU A 88 4.42 9.15 -3.84
N LEU A 89 5.40 8.24 -3.78
CA LEU A 89 5.81 7.46 -4.96
C LEU A 89 4.63 6.63 -5.51
N SER A 90 3.63 6.35 -4.67
CA SER A 90 2.36 5.75 -5.07
C SER A 90 1.54 6.70 -5.96
N TRP A 91 0.99 6.17 -7.05
CA TRP A 91 0.17 6.94 -7.99
C TRP A 91 -1.21 7.31 -7.43
N PHE A 92 -1.75 6.48 -6.54
CA PHE A 92 -3.09 6.62 -5.96
C PHE A 92 -3.02 6.75 -4.45
N GLN A 93 -3.94 7.51 -3.86
CA GLN A 93 -4.15 7.52 -2.41
C GLN A 93 -4.83 6.21 -1.95
N PRO A 94 -4.60 5.77 -0.70
CA PRO A 94 -5.26 4.57 -0.16
C PRO A 94 -6.79 4.60 -0.25
N GLU A 95 -7.40 5.76 -0.02
CA GLU A 95 -8.86 5.96 -0.01
C GLU A 95 -9.46 5.74 -1.41
N GLN A 96 -8.80 6.26 -2.45
CA GLN A 96 -9.19 6.08 -3.85
C GLN A 96 -9.15 4.60 -4.26
N LEU A 97 -8.15 3.86 -3.77
CA LEU A 97 -8.05 2.42 -4.04
C LEU A 97 -9.09 1.64 -3.24
N ALA A 98 -9.40 2.05 -2.01
CA ALA A 98 -10.44 1.40 -1.21
C ALA A 98 -11.83 1.54 -1.84
N GLU A 99 -12.16 2.70 -2.41
CA GLU A 99 -13.40 2.91 -3.16
C GLU A 99 -13.47 2.02 -4.40
N LEU A 100 -12.40 1.95 -5.18
CA LEU A 100 -12.31 1.06 -6.34
C LEU A 100 -12.36 -0.42 -5.92
N ASP A 101 -11.73 -0.80 -4.81
CA ASP A 101 -11.80 -2.17 -4.28
C ASP A 101 -13.24 -2.55 -3.92
N MET A 102 -13.99 -1.64 -3.29
CA MET A 102 -15.41 -1.86 -2.98
C MET A 102 -16.24 -2.04 -4.26
N LEU A 103 -16.03 -1.19 -5.26
CA LEU A 103 -16.76 -1.26 -6.54
C LEU A 103 -16.39 -2.51 -7.37
N CYS A 104 -15.15 -2.96 -7.30
CA CYS A 104 -14.67 -4.15 -8.00
C CYS A 104 -15.00 -5.46 -7.25
N GLY A 105 -15.67 -5.39 -6.10
CA GLY A 105 -15.97 -6.54 -5.26
C GLY A 105 -14.73 -7.16 -4.59
N LEU A 106 -13.64 -6.40 -4.51
CA LEU A 106 -12.41 -6.75 -3.79
C LEU A 106 -12.46 -6.35 -2.30
N GLY A 107 -13.56 -5.69 -1.89
CA GLY A 107 -13.84 -5.29 -0.52
C GLY A 107 -13.97 -6.47 0.44
N THR A 108 -13.02 -6.55 1.39
CA THR A 108 -12.94 -7.45 2.56
C THR A 108 -12.68 -8.94 2.31
N VAL A 109 -11.47 -9.28 1.83
CA VAL A 109 -10.65 -10.14 2.68
C VAL A 109 -9.97 -9.21 3.68
N ARG A 110 -10.59 -9.03 4.85
CA ARG A 110 -9.77 -8.78 6.03
C ARG A 110 -8.75 -9.92 6.00
N SER A 111 -7.48 -9.62 5.77
CA SER A 111 -6.46 -10.42 6.43
C SER A 111 -6.72 -10.20 7.93
N VAL A 112 -7.70 -10.93 8.48
CA VAL A 112 -7.46 -11.60 9.75
C VAL A 112 -6.11 -12.21 9.49
N ARG A 113 -5.07 -11.61 10.11
CA ARG A 113 -3.76 -12.26 10.24
C ARG A 113 -4.09 -13.73 10.31
N THR A 114 -3.76 -14.50 9.27
CA THR A 114 -3.85 -15.96 9.35
C THR A 114 -3.24 -16.24 10.71
N PRO A 115 -4.00 -16.73 11.71
CA PRO A 115 -3.39 -17.00 12.99
C PRO A 115 -2.21 -17.88 12.62
N ALA A 116 -1.00 -17.41 12.93
CA ALA A 116 0.17 -18.23 12.72
C ALA A 116 -0.21 -19.61 13.30
N PRO A 117 -0.11 -20.70 12.52
CA PRO A 117 -0.58 -22.00 12.95
C PRO A 117 -0.07 -22.22 14.38
N ASP A 118 -0.97 -22.56 15.31
CA ASP A 118 -0.79 -22.38 16.76
C ASP A 118 0.53 -22.98 17.30
N GLY A 119 1.16 -23.90 16.56
CA GLY A 119 2.52 -24.39 16.81
C GLY A 119 3.63 -23.33 16.80
N GLN A 120 3.46 -22.14 16.21
CA GLN A 120 4.48 -21.07 16.22
C GLN A 120 4.28 -20.03 17.34
N ARG A 121 3.10 -19.92 17.94
CA ARG A 121 2.88 -18.98 19.07
C ARG A 121 3.46 -19.49 20.39
N PHE A 122 3.53 -20.81 20.56
CA PHE A 122 4.07 -21.42 21.79
C PHE A 122 5.53 -21.90 21.66
N GLY A 123 6.10 -21.94 20.45
CA GLY A 123 7.47 -22.41 20.23
C GLY A 123 8.57 -21.53 20.83
N ASN A 124 8.30 -20.23 21.04
CA ASN A 124 9.28 -19.28 21.58
C ASN A 124 9.06 -18.92 23.06
N LEU A 125 8.12 -19.58 23.75
CA LEU A 125 7.93 -19.44 25.21
C LEU A 125 8.32 -20.70 25.99
N ALA A 126 8.75 -21.78 25.32
CA ALA A 126 9.15 -23.04 25.96
C ALA A 126 10.67 -23.27 26.03
N ARG A 127 11.47 -22.19 26.15
CA ARG A 127 12.92 -22.33 26.39
C ARG A 127 13.50 -21.19 27.22
N ALA A 128 12.87 -20.88 28.34
CA ALA A 128 13.45 -20.04 29.39
C ALA A 128 12.83 -20.37 30.76
N PHE A 129 12.93 -21.63 31.17
CA PHE A 129 12.96 -22.01 32.58
C PHE A 129 14.02 -23.11 32.70
N VAL A 130 15.27 -22.65 32.70
CA VAL A 130 16.31 -23.37 33.43
C VAL A 130 16.07 -22.95 34.88
N ASP A 131 15.40 -23.81 35.65
CA ASP A 131 15.45 -23.70 37.11
C ASP A 131 16.77 -24.34 37.53
N GLU A 132 17.79 -23.49 37.65
CA GLU A 132 18.90 -23.72 38.56
C GLU A 132 18.39 -23.58 40.00
N GLU A 133 18.94 -24.41 40.87
CA GLU A 133 18.89 -24.38 42.35
C GLU A 133 17.83 -25.23 43.08
N GLU A 134 18.39 -26.32 43.66
CA GLU A 134 18.34 -26.58 45.10
C GLU A 134 17.19 -27.44 45.65
N LEU A 135 17.36 -28.76 45.53
CA LEU A 135 16.85 -29.74 46.50
C LEU A 135 18.05 -30.35 47.25
N VAL A 136 18.56 -29.60 48.23
CA VAL A 136 19.54 -30.10 49.21
C VAL A 136 18.85 -30.22 50.58
N GLY A 137 18.93 -31.42 51.17
CA GLY A 137 19.05 -31.57 52.62
C GLY A 137 17.85 -32.20 53.34
N GLY A 138 17.96 -33.48 53.70
CA GLY A 138 16.99 -34.19 54.53
C GLY A 138 17.36 -35.66 54.76
N ASP A 139 18.37 -35.86 55.58
CA ASP A 139 19.14 -37.06 55.90
C ASP A 139 18.38 -38.19 56.66
N VAL A 140 19.02 -39.38 56.77
CA VAL A 140 18.94 -40.40 57.86
C VAL A 140 18.15 -41.74 57.67
N VAL A 141 18.93 -42.80 57.37
CA VAL A 141 19.07 -44.14 58.03
C VAL A 141 18.08 -45.32 57.83
N GLY A 142 18.68 -46.49 57.50
CA GLY A 142 18.32 -47.86 57.92
C GLY A 142 17.34 -48.59 56.98
N GLY A 143 17.61 -49.76 56.39
CA GLY A 143 18.28 -50.94 56.91
C GLY A 143 17.25 -52.07 57.05
N SER A 144 17.25 -53.03 56.12
CA SER A 144 16.92 -54.47 56.27
C SER A 144 16.98 -55.15 54.91
#